data_AF-A0A415HEE4-F1
#
_entry.id   AF-A0A415HEE4-F1
#
_cell.length_a   1.000
_cell.length_b   1.000
_cell.length_c   1.000
_cell.angle_alpha   90.00
_cell.angle_beta   90.00
_cell.angle_gamma   90.00
#
_symmetry.space_group_name_H-M   'P 1'
#
loop_
_entity.id
_entity.type
_entity.pdbx_description
1 polymer ?
#
loop_
_entity_poly.entity_id
_entity_poly.type
_entity_poly.pdbx_seq_one_letter_code
_entity_poly.pdbx_strand_id
1 'polypeptide(L)'
;MNIKIRTCILWISLLSLLTIILLHHSIMVIEDEGEPKAELEIFQYENGWGYQIVMKQKVLIYQPTIPAIDTAIPFPDEVSTRKVGILVLKRFNAHRNFSVSKQEVLQCLPSY
;
A
#
# COMPACT_ATOMS: atom_id res chain seq x y z
N MET A 1 43.36 -41.33 -11.33
CA MET A 1 42.85 -40.03 -10.83
C MET A 1 43.15 -39.93 -9.34
N ASN A 2 43.83 -38.88 -8.88
CA ASN A 2 44.33 -38.75 -7.50
C ASN A 2 43.15 -38.61 -6.50
N ILE A 3 43.20 -39.29 -5.35
CA ILE A 3 42.16 -39.24 -4.31
C ILE A 3 41.86 -37.79 -3.90
N LYS A 4 42.89 -36.94 -3.80
CA LYS A 4 42.75 -35.51 -3.50
C LYS A 4 41.90 -34.77 -4.55
N ILE A 5 42.08 -35.10 -5.83
CA ILE A 5 41.34 -34.51 -6.95
C ILE A 5 39.85 -34.92 -6.88
N ARG A 6 39.54 -36.19 -6.57
CA ARG A 6 38.15 -36.65 -6.42
C ARG A 6 37.44 -35.94 -5.28
N THR A 7 38.11 -35.80 -4.14
CA THR A 7 37.58 -35.08 -2.98
C THR A 7 37.34 -33.61 -3.30
N CYS A 8 38.25 -32.93 -4.00
CA CYS A 8 38.04 -31.55 -4.45
C CYS A 8 36.82 -31.40 -5.37
N ILE A 9 36.64 -32.30 -6.33
CA ILE A 9 35.49 -32.27 -7.25
C ILE A 9 34.17 -32.41 -6.45
N LEU A 10 34.13 -33.32 -5.47
CA LEU A 10 32.94 -33.50 -4.62
C LEU A 10 32.62 -32.25 -3.80
N TRP A 11 33.62 -31.58 -3.22
CA TRP A 11 33.42 -30.34 -2.47
C TRP A 11 32.95 -29.18 -3.35
N ILE A 12 33.48 -29.07 -4.57
CA ILE A 12 33.04 -28.05 -5.53
C ILE A 12 31.58 -28.28 -5.94
N SER A 13 31.20 -29.53 -6.22
CA SER A 13 29.82 -29.89 -6.55
C SER A 13 28.86 -29.65 -5.38
N LEU A 14 29.30 -29.92 -4.14
CA LEU A 14 28.49 -29.66 -2.95
C LEU A 14 28.30 -28.15 -2.73
N LEU A 15 29.36 -27.37 -2.91
CA LEU A 15 29.31 -25.92 -2.78
C LEU A 15 28.42 -25.29 -3.86
N SER A 16 28.50 -25.75 -5.11
CA SER A 16 27.65 -25.22 -6.19
C SER A 16 26.17 -25.53 -5.92
N LEU A 17 25.84 -26.74 -5.47
CA LEU A 17 24.47 -27.10 -5.12
C LEU A 17 23.93 -26.23 -3.98
N LEU A 18 24.73 -25.99 -2.94
CA LEU A 18 24.37 -25.11 -1.83
C LEU A 18 24.09 -23.68 -2.31
N THR A 19 24.93 -23.14 -3.21
CA THR A 19 24.70 -21.79 -3.76
C THR A 19 23.42 -21.68 -4.57
N ILE A 20 23.05 -22.72 -5.33
CA ILE A 20 21.80 -22.75 -6.11
C ILE A 20 20.59 -22.76 -5.16
N ILE A 21 20.65 -23.54 -4.08
CA ILE A 21 19.58 -23.59 -3.06
C ILE A 21 19.41 -22.22 -2.38
N LEU A 22 20.52 -21.57 -2.00
CA LEU A 22 20.48 -20.24 -1.37
C LEU A 22 19.94 -19.17 -2.33
N LEU A 23 20.34 -19.20 -3.61
CA LEU A 23 19.80 -18.30 -4.63
C LEU A 23 18.30 -18.52 -4.84
N HIS A 24 17.85 -19.77 -4.94
CA HIS A 24 16.43 -20.08 -5.09
C HIS A 24 15.61 -19.60 -3.88
N HIS A 25 16.10 -19.82 -2.66
CA HIS A 25 15.44 -19.32 -1.45
C HIS A 25 15.40 -17.78 -1.41
N SER A 26 16.47 -17.10 -1.86
CA SER A 26 16.50 -15.64 -1.92
C SER A 26 15.46 -15.06 -2.89
N ILE A 27 15.22 -15.73 -4.02
CA ILE A 27 14.22 -15.32 -5.02
C ILE A 27 12.80 -15.56 -4.49
N MET A 28 12.54 -16.74 -3.92
CA MET A 28 11.24 -17.08 -3.30
C MET A 28 10.83 -16.08 -2.21
N VAL A 29 11.78 -15.62 -1.38
CA VAL A 29 11.51 -14.64 -0.31
C VAL A 29 11.09 -13.27 -0.87
N ILE A 30 11.47 -12.91 -2.09
CA ILE A 30 11.13 -11.61 -2.71
C ILE A 30 9.70 -11.63 -3.30
N GLU A 31 9.17 -12.80 -3.65
CA GLU A 31 7.87 -12.95 -4.32
C GLU A 31 6.66 -12.99 -3.35
N ASP A 32 6.89 -13.21 -2.05
CA ASP A 32 5.83 -13.34 -1.04
C ASP A 32 5.36 -11.98 -0.46
N GLU A 33 6.03 -10.88 -0.80
CA GLU A 33 5.47 -9.54 -0.55
C GLU A 33 4.48 -9.21 -1.66
N GLY A 34 3.28 -9.78 -1.58
CA GLY A 34 2.17 -9.45 -2.48
C GLY A 34 2.02 -7.93 -2.65
N GLU A 35 1.59 -7.50 -3.85
CA GLU A 35 1.49 -6.08 -4.24
C GLU A 35 1.09 -5.18 -3.06
N PRO A 36 1.91 -4.19 -2.68
CA PRO A 36 1.67 -3.40 -1.49
C PRO A 36 0.34 -2.67 -1.65
N LYS A 37 -0.62 -2.98 -0.78
CA LYS A 37 -1.90 -2.28 -0.81
C LYS A 37 -1.71 -0.90 -0.21
N ALA A 38 -2.36 0.08 -0.82
CA ALA A 38 -2.45 1.38 -0.20
C ALA A 38 -3.31 1.30 1.05
N GLU A 39 -3.01 2.17 2.02
CA GLU A 39 -3.67 2.28 3.31
C GLU A 39 -4.26 3.67 3.49
N LEU A 40 -5.31 3.78 4.31
CA LEU A 40 -5.98 5.04 4.63
C LEU A 40 -5.52 5.53 6.01
N GLU A 41 -5.02 6.76 6.05
CA GLU A 41 -4.69 7.45 7.29
C GLU A 41 -5.58 8.69 7.42
N ILE A 42 -6.02 8.96 8.65
CA ILE A 42 -6.86 10.11 8.99
C ILE A 42 -6.02 11.06 9.85
N PHE A 43 -6.09 12.35 9.57
CA PHE A 43 -5.32 13.36 10.28
C PHE A 43 -6.18 14.59 10.60
N GLN A 44 -5.78 15.32 11.63
CA GLN A 44 -6.39 16.60 11.98
C GLN A 44 -5.85 17.70 11.07
N TYR A 45 -6.73 18.54 10.53
CA TYR A 45 -6.38 19.65 9.64
C TYR A 45 -7.17 20.88 10.05
N GLU A 46 -6.45 21.93 10.49
CA GLU A 46 -7.04 23.14 11.05
C GLU A 46 -8.05 22.81 12.17
N ASN A 47 -9.31 23.23 12.02
CA ASN A 47 -10.40 22.98 12.96
C ASN A 47 -11.25 21.74 12.59
N GLY A 48 -10.77 20.88 11.68
CA GLY A 48 -11.47 19.68 11.24
C GLY A 48 -10.51 18.53 10.91
N TRP A 49 -10.90 17.72 9.93
CA TRP A 49 -10.24 16.46 9.59
C TRP A 49 -9.96 16.36 8.09
N GLY A 50 -8.91 15.60 7.76
CA GLY A 50 -8.54 15.23 6.40
C GLY A 50 -8.07 13.78 6.35
N TYR A 51 -7.89 13.26 5.14
CA TYR A 51 -7.33 11.92 4.97
C TYR A 51 -6.22 11.90 3.93
N GLN A 52 -5.38 10.87 4.03
CA GLN A 52 -4.40 10.55 3.03
C GLN A 52 -4.41 9.05 2.72
N ILE A 53 -4.04 8.73 1.49
CA ILE A 53 -3.80 7.36 1.04
C ILE A 53 -2.30 7.18 0.88
N VAL A 54 -1.74 6.22 1.59
CA VAL A 54 -0.29 5.97 1.66
C VAL A 54 0.06 4.58 1.16
N MET A 55 1.23 4.42 0.54
CA MET A 55 1.77 3.12 0.14
C MET A 55 3.28 3.16 0.25
N LYS A 56 3.89 2.20 0.96
CA LYS A 56 5.36 2.17 1.17
C LYS A 56 5.90 3.53 1.63
N GLN A 57 5.27 4.08 2.68
CA GLN A 57 5.59 5.39 3.28
C GLN A 57 5.49 6.61 2.34
N LYS A 58 4.91 6.47 1.14
CA LYS A 58 4.65 7.58 0.21
C LYS A 58 3.17 7.95 0.23
N VAL A 59 2.88 9.24 0.35
CA VAL A 59 1.54 9.79 0.19
C VAL A 59 1.18 9.79 -1.30
N LEU A 60 0.14 9.05 -1.66
CA LEU A 60 -0.38 8.95 -3.03
C LEU A 60 -1.57 9.88 -3.27
N ILE A 61 -2.41 10.05 -2.25
CA ILE A 61 -3.54 11.00 -2.28
C ILE A 61 -3.51 11.78 -0.97
N TYR A 62 -3.56 13.10 -1.07
CA TYR A 62 -3.65 14.00 0.07
C TYR A 62 -4.93 14.82 -0.05
N GLN A 63 -5.83 14.67 0.92
CA GLN A 63 -7.16 15.26 0.87
C GLN A 63 -7.49 15.93 2.21
N PRO A 64 -6.96 17.15 2.46
CA PRO A 64 -7.22 17.90 3.68
C PRO A 64 -8.64 18.47 3.75
N THR A 65 -9.33 18.58 2.61
CA THR A 65 -10.67 19.17 2.49
C THR A 65 -11.66 18.22 1.83
N ILE A 66 -12.96 18.46 2.03
CA ILE A 66 -14.03 17.65 1.46
C ILE A 66 -13.96 17.68 -0.09
N PRO A 67 -13.73 16.53 -0.76
CA PRO A 67 -13.69 16.49 -2.22
C PRO A 67 -15.08 16.71 -2.82
N ALA A 68 -15.13 17.17 -4.08
CA ALA A 68 -16.38 17.40 -4.84
C ALA A 68 -17.39 18.38 -4.20
N ILE A 69 -16.96 19.18 -3.23
CA ILE A 69 -17.68 20.34 -2.71
C ILE A 69 -16.92 21.60 -3.15
N ASP A 70 -17.66 22.62 -3.57
CA ASP A 70 -17.09 23.84 -4.18
C ASP A 70 -16.33 24.73 -3.18
N THR A 71 -16.40 24.40 -1.88
CA THR A 71 -15.71 25.08 -0.79
C THR A 71 -14.59 24.21 -0.24
N ALA A 72 -13.38 24.76 -0.16
CA ALA A 72 -12.23 24.11 0.46
C ALA A 72 -12.33 24.17 1.99
N ILE A 73 -13.19 23.33 2.58
CA ILE A 73 -13.34 23.16 4.02
C ILE A 73 -12.88 21.77 4.46
N PRO A 74 -12.28 21.62 5.66
CA PRO A 74 -12.00 20.32 6.23
C PRO A 74 -13.30 19.56 6.54
N PHE A 75 -13.18 18.25 6.73
CA PHE A 75 -14.30 17.45 7.22
C PHE A 75 -14.64 17.84 8.67
N PRO A 76 -15.94 17.82 9.05
CA PRO A 76 -16.36 18.19 10.40
C PRO A 76 -15.98 17.15 11.46
N ASP A 77 -15.79 15.89 11.07
CA ASP A 77 -15.55 14.78 12.00
C ASP A 77 -14.75 13.64 11.35
N GLU A 78 -14.09 12.83 12.18
CA GLU A 78 -13.28 11.69 11.74
C GLU A 78 -14.12 10.60 11.02
N VAL A 79 -15.39 10.42 11.42
CA VAL A 79 -16.26 9.35 10.90
C VAL A 79 -16.63 9.63 9.44
N SER A 80 -17.05 10.85 9.11
CA SER A 80 -17.36 11.28 7.75
C SER A 80 -16.11 11.28 6.86
N THR A 81 -14.99 11.76 7.39
CA THR A 81 -13.67 11.68 6.74
C THR A 81 -13.32 10.25 6.36
N ARG A 82 -13.44 9.31 7.31
CA ARG A 82 -13.13 7.89 7.11
C ARG A 82 -14.05 7.23 6.09
N LYS A 83 -15.35 7.55 6.09
CA LYS A 83 -16.30 7.02 5.09
C LYS A 83 -15.89 7.39 3.67
N VAL A 84 -15.59 8.67 3.41
CA VAL A 84 -15.14 9.14 2.09
C VAL A 84 -13.78 8.53 1.74
N GLY A 85 -12.83 8.55 2.67
CA GLY A 85 -11.51 7.94 2.48
C GLY A 85 -11.58 6.46 2.12
N ILE A 86 -12.49 5.69 2.72
CA ILE A 86 -12.71 4.27 2.39
C ILE A 86 -13.25 4.09 0.96
N LEU A 87 -14.16 4.96 0.49
CA LEU A 87 -14.63 4.89 -0.91
C LEU A 87 -13.46 5.04 -1.89
N VAL A 88 -12.63 6.06 -1.66
CA VAL A 88 -11.46 6.35 -2.50
C VAL A 88 -10.47 5.19 -2.41
N LEU A 89 -10.14 4.72 -1.22
CA LEU A 89 -9.22 3.59 -0.99
C LEU A 89 -9.67 2.31 -1.70
N LYS A 90 -10.94 1.94 -1.57
CA LYS A 90 -11.50 0.74 -2.20
C LYS A 90 -11.39 0.83 -3.73
N ARG A 91 -11.65 2.00 -4.32
CA ARG A 91 -11.54 2.21 -5.77
C ARG A 91 -10.08 2.24 -6.23
N PHE A 92 -9.22 2.89 -5.45
CA PHE A 92 -7.78 2.97 -5.68
C PHE A 92 -7.15 1.57 -5.72
N ASN A 93 -7.34 0.78 -4.66
CA ASN A 93 -6.83 -0.59 -4.57
C ASN A 93 -7.47 -1.54 -5.60
N ALA A 94 -8.64 -1.20 -6.14
CA ALA A 94 -9.28 -1.95 -7.23
C ALA A 94 -8.83 -1.51 -8.63
N HIS A 95 -7.85 -0.60 -8.75
CA HIS A 95 -7.37 -0.03 -10.02
C HIS A 95 -8.51 0.60 -10.86
N ARG A 96 -9.50 1.19 -10.20
CA ARG A 96 -10.63 1.89 -10.84
C ARG A 96 -10.45 3.41 -10.72
N ASN A 97 -11.28 4.16 -11.44
CA ASN A 97 -11.40 5.60 -11.18
C ASN A 97 -11.83 5.82 -9.71
N PHE A 98 -10.95 6.46 -8.94
CA PHE A 98 -11.11 6.70 -7.51
C PHE A 98 -11.75 8.05 -7.18
N SER A 99 -12.20 8.80 -8.19
CA SER A 99 -12.99 10.01 -7.99
C SER A 99 -14.29 9.70 -7.24
N VAL A 100 -14.74 10.66 -6.45
CA VAL A 100 -16.02 10.62 -5.73
C VAL A 100 -16.91 11.75 -6.23
N SER A 101 -18.19 11.47 -6.40
CA SER A 101 -19.18 12.49 -6.75
C SER A 101 -19.66 13.26 -5.53
N LYS A 102 -20.21 14.46 -5.76
CA LYS A 102 -20.84 15.28 -4.71
C LYS A 102 -21.90 14.50 -3.92
N GLN A 103 -22.74 13.71 -4.60
CA GLN A 103 -23.79 12.92 -3.94
C GLN A 103 -23.22 11.86 -2.99
N GLU A 104 -22.19 11.13 -3.41
CA GLU A 104 -21.54 10.11 -2.57
C GLU A 104 -20.89 10.72 -1.33
N VAL A 105 -20.25 11.88 -1.51
CA VAL A 105 -19.66 12.64 -0.40
C VAL A 105 -20.74 13.10 0.56
N LEU A 106 -21.84 13.70 0.08
CA LEU A 106 -22.94 14.16 0.92
C LEU A 106 -23.60 13.03 1.73
N GLN A 107 -23.69 11.82 1.19
CA GLN A 107 -24.17 10.64 1.92
C GLN A 107 -23.26 10.20 3.08
N CYS A 108 -21.99 10.58 3.04
CA CYS A 108 -21.01 10.26 4.07
C CYS A 108 -20.97 11.30 5.19
N LEU A 109 -21.36 12.54 4.89
CA LEU A 109 -21.40 13.65 5.84
C LEU A 109 -22.57 13.50 6.82
N PRO A 110 -22.46 14.05 8.04
CA PRO A 110 -23.60 14.12 8.96
C PRO A 110 -24.73 14.94 8.33
N SER A 111 -25.97 14.44 8.44
CA SER A 111 -27.15 15.23 8.13
C SER A 111 -27.30 16.32 9.18
N TYR A 112 -27.43 17.58 8.73
CA TYR A 112 -27.87 18.68 9.57
C TYR A 112 -29.40 18.85 9.47
#